data_AF-Q9VVF2-F1
#
_entry.id   AF-Q9VVF2-F1
#
_cell.length_a   1.000
_cell.length_b   1.000
_cell.length_c   1.000
_cell.angle_alpha   90.00
_cell.angle_beta   90.00
_cell.angle_gamma   90.00
#
_symmetry.space_group_name_H-M   'P 1'
#
loop_
_entity.id
_entity.type
_entity.pdbx_description
1 polymer ?
#
loop_
_entity_poly.entity_id
_entity_poly.type
_entity_poly.pdbx_seq_one_letter_code
_entity_poly.pdbx_strand_id
1 'polypeptide(L)'
;MAKIPLSWSRVLRLIRLHHLAVGNIAVLCLIVLSIMDYGILDLFCWFETVEEENIPLTVLMYIGGLKVAIILFLALWCWTREEAEKNQEGNMDMPISYVRKRYCRFLVMNLLASVDRLIHHHSHIDDFLQSRKDCGEAVEQFRWRARRLFERTDLQLCVPLHEVLSVDDPQEKELLRLGYGDKLAQLRELDVYKMIYSD
;
A
#
# COMPACT_ATOMS: atom_id res chain seq x y z
N MET A 1 -16.15 -21.34 23.88
CA MET A 1 -15.49 -20.80 22.67
C MET A 1 -16.58 -20.32 21.71
N ALA A 2 -16.90 -19.02 21.71
CA ALA A 2 -17.91 -18.47 20.83
C ALA A 2 -17.38 -18.47 19.39
N LYS A 3 -18.03 -19.24 18.50
CA LYS A 3 -17.73 -19.24 17.06
C LYS A 3 -18.12 -17.88 16.50
N ILE A 4 -17.16 -16.97 16.40
CA ILE A 4 -17.37 -15.68 15.74
C ILE A 4 -17.66 -15.99 14.26
N PRO A 5 -18.83 -15.61 13.73
CA PRO A 5 -19.17 -15.92 12.34
C PRO A 5 -18.17 -15.22 11.42
N LEU A 6 -17.69 -15.92 10.37
CA LEU A 6 -16.68 -15.44 9.43
C LEU A 6 -16.95 -14.03 8.89
N SER A 7 -18.24 -13.67 8.75
CA SER A 7 -18.72 -12.34 8.40
C SER A 7 -18.15 -11.24 9.31
N TRP A 8 -18.16 -11.47 10.63
CA TRP A 8 -17.69 -10.49 11.61
C TRP A 8 -16.18 -10.27 11.54
N SER A 9 -15.41 -11.29 11.19
CA SER A 9 -13.96 -11.14 10.98
C SER A 9 -13.64 -10.21 9.81
N ARG A 10 -14.47 -10.25 8.74
CA ARG A 10 -14.32 -9.36 7.58
C ARG A 10 -14.69 -7.93 7.95
N VAL A 11 -15.79 -7.74 8.68
CA VAL A 11 -16.19 -6.41 9.19
C VAL A 11 -15.12 -5.83 10.12
N LEU A 12 -14.60 -6.62 11.06
CA LEU A 12 -13.51 -6.18 11.95
C LEU A 12 -12.24 -5.87 11.16
N ARG A 13 -11.89 -6.64 10.13
CA ARG A 13 -10.72 -6.36 9.28
C ARG A 13 -10.91 -5.08 8.47
N LEU A 14 -12.10 -4.83 7.94
CA LEU A 14 -12.45 -3.55 7.29
C LEU A 14 -12.36 -2.38 8.26
N ILE A 15 -12.91 -2.52 9.48
CA ILE A 15 -12.80 -1.51 10.53
C ILE A 15 -11.33 -1.29 10.92
N ARG A 16 -10.51 -2.34 10.99
CA ARG A 16 -9.07 -2.22 11.29
C ARG A 16 -8.31 -1.51 10.17
N LEU A 17 -8.64 -1.81 8.92
CA LEU A 17 -8.02 -1.19 7.75
C LEU A 17 -8.40 0.30 7.63
N HIS A 18 -9.63 0.65 8.00
CA HIS A 18 -10.13 2.03 7.97
C HIS A 18 -10.16 2.71 9.35
N HIS A 19 -9.48 2.18 10.36
CA HIS A 19 -9.53 2.74 11.72
C HIS A 19 -9.05 4.19 11.75
N LEU A 20 -8.11 4.54 10.88
CA LEU A 20 -7.61 5.90 10.74
C LEU A 20 -8.70 6.83 10.16
N ALA A 21 -9.42 6.38 9.14
CA ALA A 21 -10.52 7.14 8.53
C ALA A 21 -11.71 7.31 9.49
N VAL A 22 -12.12 6.24 10.17
CA VAL A 22 -13.20 6.30 11.18
C VAL A 22 -12.79 7.19 12.35
N GLY A 23 -11.53 7.12 12.79
CA GLY A 23 -10.98 8.00 13.82
C GLY A 23 -11.02 9.47 13.41
N ASN A 24 -10.60 9.78 12.18
CA ASN A 24 -10.64 11.14 11.64
C ASN A 24 -12.08 11.67 11.54
N ILE A 25 -13.04 10.84 11.09
CA ILE A 25 -14.46 11.20 11.05
C ILE A 25 -14.98 11.49 12.46
N ALA A 26 -14.68 10.62 13.43
CA ALA A 26 -15.14 10.80 14.81
C ALA A 26 -14.56 12.08 15.43
N VAL A 27 -13.27 12.35 15.24
CA VAL A 27 -12.63 13.58 15.71
C VAL A 27 -13.26 14.81 15.05
N LEU A 28 -13.54 14.76 13.76
CA LEU A 28 -14.15 15.88 13.06
C LEU A 28 -15.58 16.14 13.51
N CYS A 29 -16.37 15.08 13.74
CA CYS A 29 -17.69 15.20 14.38
C CYS A 29 -17.58 15.79 15.78
N LEU A 30 -16.61 15.37 16.59
CA LEU A 30 -16.39 15.95 17.92
C LEU A 30 -15.99 17.42 17.84
N ILE A 31 -15.16 17.82 16.89
CA ILE A 31 -14.78 19.22 16.69
C ILE A 31 -16.01 20.05 16.31
N VAL A 32 -16.82 19.56 15.36
CA VAL A 32 -18.05 20.25 14.96
C VAL A 32 -19.02 20.37 16.14
N LEU A 33 -19.21 19.30 16.92
CA LEU A 33 -20.04 19.31 18.12
C LEU A 33 -19.48 20.26 19.18
N SER A 34 -18.16 20.28 19.39
CA SER A 34 -17.51 21.17 20.37
C SER A 34 -17.65 22.64 19.97
N ILE A 35 -17.53 22.94 18.68
CA ILE A 35 -17.75 24.29 18.15
C ILE A 35 -19.22 24.68 18.30
N MET A 36 -20.14 23.75 18.05
CA MET A 36 -21.58 24.00 18.24
C MET A 36 -21.91 24.22 19.72
N ASP A 37 -21.46 23.35 20.62
CA ASP A 37 -21.73 23.45 22.05
C ASP A 37 -21.11 24.71 22.66
N TYR A 38 -19.86 25.03 22.29
CA TYR A 38 -19.21 26.27 22.72
C TYR A 38 -19.96 27.50 22.19
N GLY A 39 -20.35 27.47 20.92
CA GLY A 39 -21.16 28.52 20.30
C GLY A 39 -22.51 28.69 21.00
N ILE A 40 -23.18 27.59 21.37
CA ILE A 40 -24.47 27.60 22.07
C ILE A 40 -24.33 28.17 23.48
N LEU A 41 -23.33 27.76 24.25
CA LEU A 41 -23.13 28.24 25.63
C LEU A 41 -22.78 29.74 25.65
N ASP A 42 -21.88 30.18 24.78
CA ASP A 42 -21.53 31.60 24.67
C ASP A 42 -22.74 32.43 24.24
N LEU A 43 -23.57 31.89 23.32
CA LEU A 43 -24.85 32.49 22.93
C LEU A 43 -25.85 32.56 24.08
N PHE A 44 -25.98 31.54 24.92
CA PHE A 44 -26.88 31.58 26.08
C PHE A 44 -26.45 32.67 27.07
N CYS A 45 -25.15 32.78 27.35
CA CYS A 45 -24.62 33.87 28.17
C CYS A 45 -24.87 35.24 27.54
N TRP A 46 -24.69 35.37 26.22
CA TRP A 46 -24.96 36.61 25.51
C TRP A 46 -26.44 36.95 25.44
N PHE A 47 -27.32 35.95 25.28
CA PHE A 47 -28.76 36.10 25.21
C PHE A 47 -29.33 36.58 26.55
N GLU A 48 -28.84 36.04 27.66
CA GLU A 48 -29.18 36.53 29.01
C GLU A 48 -28.74 37.99 29.22
N THR A 49 -27.72 38.45 28.48
CA THR A 49 -27.24 39.84 28.55
C THR A 49 -27.99 40.78 27.58
N VAL A 50 -28.62 40.25 26.53
CA VAL A 50 -29.20 41.05 25.44
C VAL A 50 -30.61 40.57 25.13
N GLU A 51 -31.53 40.90 26.02
CA GLU A 51 -32.89 40.35 26.06
C GLU A 51 -33.84 40.81 24.94
N GLU A 52 -33.51 41.76 24.05
CA GLU A 52 -34.57 42.33 23.17
C GLU A 52 -34.33 42.51 21.66
N GLU A 53 -33.16 42.27 21.03
CA GLU A 53 -33.06 42.63 19.59
C GLU A 53 -32.18 41.80 18.63
N ASN A 54 -31.60 40.66 19.04
CA ASN A 54 -30.56 39.99 18.23
C ASN A 54 -30.91 38.60 17.64
N ILE A 55 -32.20 38.30 17.45
CA ILE A 55 -32.68 37.13 16.66
C ILE A 55 -31.98 36.97 15.29
N PRO A 56 -31.69 38.02 14.49
CA PRO A 56 -31.08 37.83 13.16
C PRO A 56 -29.65 37.26 13.23
N LEU A 57 -28.91 37.51 14.30
CA LEU A 57 -27.50 37.13 14.40
C LEU A 57 -27.35 35.63 14.63
N THR A 58 -28.20 35.05 15.48
CA THR A 58 -28.25 33.60 15.73
C THR A 58 -28.59 32.82 14.46
N VAL A 59 -29.58 33.27 13.68
CA VAL A 59 -29.98 32.62 12.42
C VAL A 59 -28.83 32.63 11.41
N LEU A 60 -28.11 33.76 11.30
CA LEU A 60 -26.97 33.89 10.39
C LEU A 60 -25.84 32.91 10.75
N MET A 61 -25.60 32.72 12.05
CA MET A 61 -24.57 31.81 12.56
C MET A 61 -24.90 30.34 12.28
N TYR A 62 -26.15 29.92 12.44
CA TYR A 62 -26.60 28.57 12.09
C TYR A 62 -26.44 28.29 10.59
N ILE A 63 -26.79 29.25 9.73
CA ILE A 63 -26.62 29.12 8.28
C ILE A 63 -25.12 29.00 7.93
N GLY A 64 -24.26 29.80 8.59
CA GLY A 64 -22.81 29.73 8.44
C GLY A 64 -22.24 28.38 8.85
N GLY A 65 -22.59 27.90 10.04
CA GLY A 65 -22.14 26.60 10.56
C GLY A 65 -22.57 25.44 9.67
N LEU A 66 -23.82 25.44 9.19
CA LEU A 66 -24.33 24.41 8.28
C LEU A 66 -23.55 24.39 6.96
N LYS A 67 -23.25 25.56 6.38
CA LYS A 67 -22.44 25.65 5.15
C LYS A 67 -21.04 25.07 5.34
N VAL A 68 -20.37 25.41 6.44
CA VAL A 68 -19.03 24.90 6.75
C VAL A 68 -19.06 23.38 6.94
N ALA A 69 -20.07 22.86 7.65
CA ALA A 69 -20.24 21.42 7.85
C ALA A 69 -20.44 20.67 6.51
N ILE A 70 -21.27 21.20 5.60
CA ILE A 70 -21.49 20.60 4.27
C ILE A 70 -20.19 20.60 3.45
N ILE A 71 -19.43 21.71 3.46
CA ILE A 71 -18.15 21.80 2.74
C ILE A 71 -17.14 20.80 3.29
N LEU A 72 -17.02 20.70 4.62
CA LEU A 72 -16.14 19.73 5.27
C LEU A 72 -16.54 18.30 4.95
N PHE A 73 -17.83 17.99 4.98
CA PHE A 73 -18.33 16.66 4.63
C PHE A 73 -18.02 16.30 3.17
N LEU A 74 -18.25 17.21 2.23
CA LEU A 74 -17.92 17.01 0.82
C LEU A 74 -16.41 16.87 0.60
N ALA A 75 -15.60 17.68 1.28
CA ALA A 75 -14.14 17.58 1.21
C ALA A 75 -13.66 16.21 1.72
N LEU A 76 -14.22 15.73 2.84
CA LEU A 76 -13.91 14.41 3.37
C LEU A 76 -14.36 13.30 2.41
N TRP A 77 -15.56 13.43 1.85
CA TRP A 77 -16.11 12.46 0.90
C TRP A 77 -15.23 12.35 -0.34
N CYS A 78 -14.82 13.49 -0.93
CA CYS A 78 -13.88 13.53 -2.05
C CYS A 78 -12.54 12.87 -1.69
N TRP A 79 -11.98 13.19 -0.52
CA TRP A 79 -10.71 12.60 -0.09
C TRP A 79 -10.81 11.09 0.11
N THR A 80 -11.87 10.60 0.76
CA THR A 80 -12.08 9.15 0.92
C THR A 80 -12.29 8.43 -0.40
N ARG A 81 -12.92 9.09 -1.39
CA ARG A 81 -13.11 8.52 -2.72
C ARG A 81 -11.79 8.46 -3.49
N GLU A 82 -10.98 9.50 -3.42
CA GLU A 82 -9.65 9.52 -4.05
C GLU A 82 -8.73 8.46 -3.45
N GLU A 83 -8.77 8.25 -2.13
CA GLU A 83 -7.98 7.20 -1.50
C GLU A 83 -8.52 5.80 -1.79
N ALA A 84 -9.83 5.63 -1.94
CA ALA A 84 -10.44 4.39 -2.42
C ALA A 84 -10.07 4.09 -3.88
N GLU A 85 -10.13 5.11 -4.76
CA GLU A 85 -9.71 5.04 -6.15
C GLU A 85 -8.22 4.69 -6.24
N LYS A 86 -7.35 5.34 -5.47
CA LYS A 86 -5.90 5.04 -5.46
C LYS A 86 -5.58 3.61 -5.02
N ASN A 87 -6.36 3.07 -4.08
CA ASN A 87 -6.25 1.66 -3.69
C ASN A 87 -6.81 0.70 -4.76
N GLN A 88 -7.78 1.13 -5.57
CA GLN A 88 -8.27 0.40 -6.74
C GLN A 88 -7.37 0.56 -7.98
N GLU A 89 -6.65 1.68 -8.13
CA GLU A 89 -5.70 1.94 -9.21
C GLU A 89 -4.49 1.00 -9.16
N GLY A 90 -4.27 0.26 -8.06
CA GLY A 90 -3.38 -0.90 -8.07
C GLY A 90 -3.73 -1.94 -9.16
N ASN A 91 -4.99 -1.95 -9.62
CA ASN A 91 -5.47 -2.76 -10.76
C ASN A 91 -5.52 -2.01 -12.10
N MET A 92 -5.31 -0.68 -12.13
CA MET A 92 -5.19 0.03 -13.40
C MET A 92 -3.91 -0.45 -14.06
N ASP A 93 -4.06 -1.15 -15.19
CA ASP A 93 -3.03 -1.79 -16.00
C ASP A 93 -1.65 -1.15 -15.82
N MET A 94 -0.87 -1.66 -14.85
CA MET A 94 0.52 -1.29 -14.73
C MET A 94 1.15 -1.52 -16.10
N PRO A 95 1.82 -0.51 -16.69
CA PRO A 95 2.32 -0.64 -18.05
C PRO A 95 3.21 -1.88 -18.13
N ILE A 96 3.03 -2.67 -19.19
CA ILE A 96 3.69 -3.97 -19.37
C ILE A 96 5.21 -3.88 -19.13
N SER A 97 5.82 -2.78 -19.57
CA SER A 97 7.24 -2.49 -19.37
C SER A 97 7.63 -2.32 -17.91
N TYR A 98 6.78 -1.71 -17.09
CA TYR A 98 7.00 -1.56 -15.65
C TYR A 98 6.95 -2.90 -14.94
N VAL A 99 5.94 -3.73 -15.23
CA VAL A 99 5.79 -5.06 -14.63
C VAL A 99 7.00 -5.93 -14.94
N ARG A 100 7.43 -5.96 -16.21
CA ARG A 100 8.63 -6.72 -16.62
C ARG A 100 9.88 -6.20 -15.93
N LYS A 101 10.11 -4.88 -15.92
CA LYS A 101 11.28 -4.28 -15.28
C LYS A 101 11.32 -4.56 -13.77
N ARG A 102 10.18 -4.44 -13.08
CA ARG A 102 10.03 -4.76 -11.66
C ARG A 102 10.34 -6.22 -11.38
N TYR A 103 9.78 -7.13 -12.17
CA TYR A 103 10.02 -8.56 -12.04
C TYR A 103 11.49 -8.93 -12.28
N CYS A 104 12.10 -8.42 -13.36
CA CYS A 104 13.53 -8.58 -13.63
C CYS A 104 14.39 -8.11 -12.46
N ARG A 105 14.13 -6.89 -11.96
CA ARG A 105 14.83 -6.34 -10.79
C ARG A 105 14.68 -7.26 -9.59
N PHE A 106 13.46 -7.70 -9.27
CA PHE A 106 13.19 -8.60 -8.16
C PHE A 106 13.96 -9.93 -8.27
N LEU A 107 13.97 -10.56 -9.44
CA LEU A 107 14.71 -11.80 -9.66
C LEU A 107 16.21 -11.62 -9.43
N VAL A 108 16.80 -10.56 -9.98
CA VAL A 108 18.24 -10.31 -9.82
C VAL A 108 18.58 -9.91 -8.38
N MET A 109 17.73 -9.15 -7.68
CA MET A 109 17.94 -8.86 -6.25
C MET A 109 17.95 -10.14 -5.40
N ASN A 110 17.04 -11.08 -5.65
CA ASN A 110 17.03 -12.37 -4.95
C ASN A 110 18.30 -13.18 -5.21
N LEU A 111 18.75 -13.20 -6.46
CA LEU A 111 19.98 -13.88 -6.84
C LEU A 111 21.19 -13.24 -6.15
N LEU A 112 21.30 -11.90 -6.19
CA LEU A 112 22.35 -11.16 -5.51
C LEU A 112 22.36 -11.42 -4.00
N ALA A 113 21.20 -11.43 -3.35
CA ALA A 113 21.11 -11.73 -1.92
C ALA A 113 21.59 -13.16 -1.61
N SER A 114 21.33 -14.12 -2.49
CA SER A 114 21.78 -15.51 -2.34
C SER A 114 23.31 -15.62 -2.54
N VAL A 115 23.86 -14.90 -3.52
CA VAL A 115 25.31 -14.82 -3.76
C VAL A 115 26.03 -14.11 -2.62
N ASP A 116 25.47 -13.03 -2.08
CA ASP A 116 26.06 -12.31 -0.96
C ASP A 116 26.14 -13.18 0.30
N ARG A 117 25.12 -14.01 0.55
CA ARG A 117 25.17 -15.03 1.61
C ARG A 117 26.30 -16.03 1.35
N LEU A 118 26.45 -16.51 0.12
CA LEU A 118 27.56 -17.38 -0.28
C LEU A 118 28.95 -16.71 -0.17
N ILE A 119 29.07 -15.39 -0.18
CA ILE A 119 30.36 -14.73 -0.02
C ILE A 119 30.67 -14.48 1.47
N HIS A 120 29.68 -14.02 2.25
CA HIS A 120 29.93 -13.49 3.59
C HIS A 120 29.75 -14.49 4.75
N HIS A 121 29.09 -15.65 4.55
CA HIS A 121 28.76 -16.59 5.62
C HIS A 121 29.64 -17.85 5.68
N HIS A 122 30.96 -17.69 5.87
CA HIS A 122 31.87 -18.85 5.87
C HIS A 122 32.86 -18.83 7.02
N SER A 123 32.40 -19.31 8.18
CA SER A 123 33.32 -19.67 9.28
C SER A 123 33.77 -21.13 9.19
N HIS A 124 32.91 -22.03 8.69
CA HIS A 124 33.18 -23.47 8.60
C HIS A 124 32.95 -24.02 7.18
N ILE A 125 33.66 -25.12 6.86
CA ILE A 125 33.60 -25.79 5.55
C ILE A 125 32.20 -26.36 5.28
N ASP A 126 31.55 -26.92 6.29
CA ASP A 126 30.19 -27.48 6.15
C ASP A 126 29.17 -26.39 5.80
N ASP A 127 29.28 -25.21 6.43
CA ASP A 127 28.46 -24.03 6.10
C ASP A 127 28.69 -23.58 4.65
N PHE A 128 29.92 -23.70 4.14
CA PHE A 128 30.25 -23.39 2.75
C PHE A 128 29.63 -24.36 1.77
N LEU A 129 29.70 -25.67 2.05
CA LEU A 129 29.08 -26.67 1.19
C LEU A 129 27.57 -26.51 1.13
N GLN A 130 26.93 -26.22 2.26
CA GLN A 130 25.49 -25.96 2.31
C GLN A 130 25.13 -24.66 1.60
N SER A 131 25.85 -23.56 1.85
CA SER A 131 25.62 -22.28 1.18
C SER A 131 25.81 -22.37 -0.33
N ARG A 132 26.79 -23.16 -0.79
CA ARG A 132 27.02 -23.42 -2.21
C ARG A 132 25.85 -24.18 -2.83
N LYS A 133 25.31 -25.18 -2.13
CA LYS A 133 24.11 -25.91 -2.55
C LYS A 133 22.90 -24.98 -2.64
N ASP A 134 22.68 -24.18 -1.61
CA ASP A 134 21.57 -23.21 -1.55
C ASP A 134 21.69 -22.15 -2.65
N CYS A 135 22.90 -21.68 -2.94
CA CYS A 135 23.15 -20.78 -4.06
C CYS A 135 22.90 -21.46 -5.41
N GLY A 136 23.26 -22.73 -5.56
CA GLY A 136 22.94 -23.53 -6.75
C GLY A 136 21.44 -23.63 -6.98
N GLU A 137 20.68 -23.95 -5.93
CA GLU A 137 19.22 -23.98 -5.98
C GLU A 137 18.64 -22.59 -6.31
N ALA A 138 19.19 -21.52 -5.72
CA ALA A 138 18.76 -20.15 -6.02
C ALA A 138 19.00 -19.78 -7.48
N VAL A 139 20.10 -20.23 -8.10
CA VAL A 139 20.39 -20.04 -9.53
C VAL A 139 19.39 -20.81 -10.38
N GLU A 140 19.05 -22.05 -10.03
CA GLU A 140 18.04 -22.83 -10.74
C GLU A 140 16.64 -22.19 -10.65
N GLN A 141 16.25 -21.76 -9.45
CA GLN A 141 15.00 -21.04 -9.24
C GLN A 141 14.97 -19.71 -10.00
N PHE A 142 16.09 -18.98 -10.02
CA PHE A 142 16.25 -17.78 -10.83
C PHE A 142 16.03 -18.09 -12.31
N ARG A 143 16.73 -19.08 -12.88
CA ARG A 143 16.60 -19.46 -14.29
C ARG A 143 15.16 -19.85 -14.62
N TRP A 144 14.53 -20.67 -13.79
CA TRP A 144 13.16 -21.11 -14.00
C TRP A 144 12.15 -19.97 -13.96
N ARG A 145 12.25 -19.08 -12.96
CA ARG A 145 11.37 -17.89 -12.86
C ARG A 145 11.64 -16.91 -13.99
N ALA A 146 12.89 -16.70 -14.34
CA ALA A 146 13.30 -15.77 -15.38
C ALA A 146 12.87 -16.25 -16.78
N ARG A 147 12.80 -17.56 -17.04
CA ARG A 147 12.24 -18.09 -18.30
C ARG A 147 10.81 -17.61 -18.53
N ARG A 148 9.99 -17.41 -17.49
CA ARG A 148 8.62 -16.87 -17.63
C ARG A 148 8.56 -15.48 -18.26
N LEU A 149 9.66 -14.72 -18.26
CA LEU A 149 9.75 -13.44 -18.96
C LEU A 149 9.75 -13.61 -20.48
N PHE A 150 10.31 -14.71 -20.98
CA PHE A 150 10.60 -14.94 -22.40
C PHE A 150 9.77 -16.07 -23.02
N GLU A 151 9.51 -17.11 -22.23
CA GLU A 151 8.73 -18.30 -22.59
C GLU A 151 7.39 -18.24 -21.87
N ARG A 152 6.37 -17.71 -22.54
CA ARG A 152 5.00 -17.71 -22.02
C ARG A 152 4.19 -18.82 -22.66
N THR A 153 3.46 -19.54 -21.82
CA THR A 153 2.48 -20.53 -22.26
C THR A 153 1.19 -19.84 -22.71
N ASP A 154 0.41 -20.49 -23.58
CA ASP A 154 -0.86 -19.95 -24.09
C ASP A 154 -1.81 -19.55 -22.95
N LEU A 155 -1.85 -20.34 -21.87
CA LEU A 155 -2.63 -20.04 -20.66
C LEU A 155 -2.18 -18.74 -19.98
N GLN A 156 -0.88 -18.45 -19.96
CA GLN A 156 -0.35 -17.21 -19.38
C GLN A 156 -0.62 -15.98 -20.26
N LEU A 157 -0.90 -16.16 -21.56
CA LEU A 157 -1.29 -15.06 -22.44
C LEU A 157 -2.74 -14.61 -22.19
N CYS A 158 -3.59 -15.48 -21.63
CA CYS A 158 -4.96 -15.15 -21.25
C CYS A 158 -5.08 -14.39 -19.92
N VAL A 159 -3.97 -14.24 -19.17
CA VAL A 159 -3.96 -13.71 -17.81
C VAL A 159 -3.20 -12.38 -17.78
N PRO A 160 -3.62 -11.39 -16.96
CA PRO A 160 -2.89 -10.14 -16.81
C PRO A 160 -1.43 -10.35 -16.41
N LEU A 161 -0.53 -9.54 -16.97
CA LEU A 161 0.90 -9.78 -16.82
C LEU A 161 1.38 -9.70 -15.37
N HIS A 162 0.78 -8.83 -14.56
CA HIS A 162 1.14 -8.67 -13.15
C HIS A 162 0.80 -9.90 -12.31
N GLU A 163 -0.18 -10.72 -12.74
CA GLU A 163 -0.50 -11.99 -12.08
C GLU A 163 0.50 -13.09 -12.47
N VAL A 164 0.91 -13.12 -13.75
CA VAL A 164 1.90 -14.09 -14.27
C VAL A 164 3.31 -13.81 -13.72
N LEU A 165 3.72 -12.55 -13.72
CA LEU A 165 4.99 -12.04 -13.21
C LEU A 165 4.80 -11.42 -11.83
N SER A 166 4.22 -12.20 -10.91
CA SER A 166 3.98 -11.78 -9.54
C SER A 166 5.29 -11.61 -8.77
N VAL A 167 5.33 -10.57 -7.95
CA VAL A 167 6.42 -10.24 -7.04
C VAL A 167 5.89 -10.31 -5.61
N ASP A 168 6.67 -10.90 -4.70
CA ASP A 168 6.37 -10.88 -3.27
C ASP A 168 6.73 -9.49 -2.72
N ASP A 169 5.70 -8.67 -2.44
CA ASP A 169 5.87 -7.30 -1.96
C ASP A 169 6.69 -7.21 -0.65
N PRO A 170 6.40 -8.01 0.41
CA PRO A 170 7.24 -8.08 1.60
C PRO A 170 8.72 -8.36 1.29
N GLN A 171 8.99 -9.35 0.44
CA GLN A 171 10.36 -9.73 0.09
C GLN A 171 11.06 -8.66 -0.75
N GLU A 172 10.37 -8.06 -1.72
CA GLU A 172 10.92 -6.96 -2.52
C GLU A 172 11.29 -5.78 -1.62
N LYS A 173 10.40 -5.40 -0.69
CA LYS A 173 10.63 -4.30 0.24
C LYS A 173 11.87 -4.54 1.11
N GLU A 174 12.06 -5.76 1.58
CA GLU A 174 13.25 -6.11 2.37
C GLU A 174 14.53 -6.03 1.54
N LEU A 175 14.52 -6.55 0.31
CA LEU A 175 15.67 -6.47 -0.59
C LEU A 175 16.03 -5.01 -0.95
N LEU A 176 15.02 -4.17 -1.16
CA LEU A 176 15.21 -2.74 -1.38
C LEU A 176 15.80 -2.05 -0.13
N ARG A 177 15.32 -2.42 1.06
CA ARG A 177 15.86 -1.91 2.35
C ARG A 177 17.33 -2.28 2.55
N LEU A 178 17.74 -3.46 2.08
CA LEU A 178 19.14 -3.92 2.10
C LEU A 178 20.01 -3.29 1.00
N GLY A 179 19.47 -2.41 0.14
CA GLY A 179 20.23 -1.67 -0.86
C GLY A 179 20.49 -2.43 -2.17
N TYR A 180 19.84 -3.57 -2.40
CA TYR A 180 20.02 -4.34 -3.64
C TYR A 180 19.45 -3.62 -4.87
N GLY A 181 18.45 -2.74 -4.68
CA GLY A 181 17.81 -2.00 -5.76
C GLY A 181 18.75 -1.03 -6.48
N ASP A 182 19.62 -0.35 -5.73
CA ASP A 182 20.49 0.72 -6.25
C ASP A 182 21.54 0.15 -7.21
N LYS A 183 22.03 -1.06 -6.94
CA LYS A 183 22.98 -1.79 -7.80
C LYS A 183 22.39 -2.18 -9.15
N LEU A 184 21.06 -2.11 -9.31
CA LEU A 184 20.32 -2.58 -10.49
C LEU A 184 19.64 -1.46 -11.28
N ALA A 185 19.98 -0.20 -11.03
CA ALA A 185 19.40 0.93 -11.75
C ALA A 185 19.58 0.83 -13.28
N GLN A 186 20.68 0.23 -13.73
CA GLN A 186 21.04 0.05 -15.14
C GLN A 186 20.71 -1.34 -15.71
N LEU A 187 20.07 -2.22 -14.92
CA LEU A 187 19.75 -3.58 -15.35
C LEU A 187 18.77 -3.54 -16.53
N ARG A 188 19.14 -4.18 -17.65
CA ARG A 188 18.27 -4.35 -18.82
C ARG A 188 17.75 -5.78 -18.87
N GLU A 189 16.58 -5.96 -19.49
CA GLU A 189 16.02 -7.30 -19.73
C GLU A 189 16.96 -8.18 -20.55
N LEU A 190 17.73 -7.58 -21.48
CA LEU A 190 18.73 -8.29 -22.27
C LEU A 190 19.86 -8.88 -21.40
N ASP A 191 20.21 -8.22 -20.30
CA ASP A 191 21.24 -8.73 -19.40
C ASP A 191 20.72 -9.98 -18.67
N VAL A 192 19.44 -9.98 -18.26
CA VAL A 192 18.75 -11.16 -17.70
C VAL A 192 18.64 -12.28 -18.73
N TYR A 193 18.30 -11.97 -19.99
CA TYR A 193 18.25 -12.95 -21.08
C TYR A 193 19.60 -13.66 -21.25
N LYS A 194 20.70 -12.91 -21.26
CA LYS A 194 22.06 -13.47 -21.34
C LYS A 194 22.36 -14.36 -20.14
N MET A 195 21.94 -14.01 -18.93
CA MET A 195 22.15 -14.86 -17.75
C MET A 195 21.44 -16.22 -17.82
N ILE A 196 20.39 -16.35 -18.66
CA ILE A 196 19.63 -17.59 -18.82
C ILE A 196 20.16 -18.44 -19.97
N TYR A 197 20.47 -17.81 -21.10
CA TYR A 197 20.73 -18.49 -22.37
C TYR A 197 22.18 -18.38 -22.87
N SER A 198 23.03 -17.57 -22.25
CA SER A 198 24.46 -17.54 -22.56
C SER A 198 25.18 -18.57 -21.69
N ASP A 199 25.22 -19.80 -22.18
CA ASP A 199 26.32 -20.75 -21.91
C ASP A 199 27.44 -20.53 -22.97
#